data_AF-J0XZZ5-F1
#
_entry.id   AF-J0XZZ5-F1
#
_cell.length_a   1.000
_cell.length_b   1.000
_cell.length_c   1.000
_cell.angle_alpha   90.00
_cell.angle_beta   90.00
_cell.angle_gamma   90.00
#
_symmetry.space_group_name_H-M   'P 1'
#
loop_
_entity.id
_entity.type
_entity.pdbx_description
1 polymer ?
#
loop_
_entity_poly.entity_id
_entity_poly.type
_entity_poly.pdbx_seq_one_letter_code
_entity_poly.pdbx_strand_id
1 'polypeptide(L)'
;MDILKIIFFVFNLHYNAAFPEDYIPFPKPEAVPQTARWLGGYDGGIWLNIDSIVQKNNNMYIYAQVYSGYYGEILASGKFKLSCEDSLFDFDEQNVESVLNFYQEGKIFTLAVNQDGYYCAFILEENN
;
A
#
# COMPACT_ATOMS: atom_id res chain seq x y z
N MET A 1 44.00 -6.08 22.12
CA MET A 1 43.31 -5.35 21.04
C MET A 1 42.20 -6.27 20.57
N ASP A 2 41.01 -6.10 21.16
CA ASP A 2 40.00 -7.16 21.27
C ASP A 2 39.24 -7.35 19.96
N ILE A 3 39.49 -8.48 19.30
CA ILE A 3 38.80 -8.92 18.07
C ILE A 3 37.27 -8.93 18.26
N LEU A 4 36.79 -9.14 19.49
CA LEU A 4 35.37 -9.10 19.85
C LEU A 4 34.71 -7.73 19.63
N LYS A 5 35.45 -6.62 19.79
CA LYS A 5 34.91 -5.26 19.61
C LYS A 5 34.74 -4.90 18.14
N ILE A 6 35.56 -5.47 17.26
CA ILE A 6 35.49 -5.23 15.81
C ILE A 6 34.26 -5.93 15.23
N ILE A 7 33.94 -7.15 15.68
CA ILE A 7 32.77 -7.89 15.22
C ILE A 7 31.45 -7.18 15.60
N PHE A 8 31.38 -6.61 16.81
CA PHE A 8 30.22 -5.83 17.25
C PHE A 8 30.02 -4.52 16.48
N PHE A 9 31.12 -3.90 16.01
CA PHE A 9 31.05 -2.69 15.20
C PHE A 9 30.61 -2.96 13.76
N VAL A 10 31.02 -4.10 13.18
CA VAL A 10 30.59 -4.51 11.83
C VAL A 10 29.13 -4.98 11.82
N PHE A 11 28.64 -5.63 12.89
CA PHE A 11 27.22 -6.04 12.97
C PHE A 11 26.24 -4.86 13.14
N ASN A 12 26.65 -3.75 13.76
CA ASN A 12 25.79 -2.57 13.93
C ASN A 12 25.78 -1.62 12.71
N LEU A 13 26.74 -1.74 11.80
CA LEU A 13 26.77 -0.95 10.56
C LEU A 13 25.85 -1.50 9.45
N HIS A 14 25.44 -2.78 9.52
CA HIS A 14 24.58 -3.39 8.50
C HIS A 14 23.08 -3.33 8.81
N TYR A 15 22.68 -2.98 10.05
CA TYR A 15 21.26 -2.96 10.46
C TYR A 15 20.61 -1.58 10.46
N ASN A 16 21.37 -0.50 10.22
CA ASN A 16 20.84 0.88 10.20
C ASN A 16 20.79 1.50 8.79
N ALA A 17 20.90 0.69 7.73
CA ALA A 17 20.40 1.12 6.44
C ALA A 17 18.87 1.01 6.48
N ALA A 18 18.21 1.98 7.10
CA ALA A 18 16.81 2.21 6.84
C ALA A 18 16.71 2.47 5.32
N PHE A 19 16.18 1.49 4.59
CA PHE A 19 15.93 1.65 3.17
C PHE A 19 14.92 2.80 3.01
N PRO A 20 15.08 3.65 1.99
CA PRO A 20 14.10 4.70 1.75
C PRO A 20 12.71 4.05 1.61
N GLU A 21 11.70 4.62 2.29
CA GLU A 21 10.31 4.14 2.27
C GLU A 21 9.77 3.98 0.83
N ASP A 22 10.38 4.69 -0.12
CA ASP A 22 10.01 4.70 -1.55
C ASP A 22 10.85 3.75 -2.43
N TYR A 23 11.50 2.72 -1.87
CA TYR A 23 12.30 1.80 -2.68
C TYR A 23 11.43 0.92 -3.59
N ILE A 24 11.53 1.17 -4.90
CA ILE A 24 10.87 0.37 -5.93
C ILE A 24 11.87 -0.68 -6.43
N PRO A 25 11.61 -1.98 -6.25
CA PRO A 25 12.59 -3.03 -6.52
C PRO A 25 12.92 -3.24 -8.01
N PHE A 26 12.14 -2.65 -8.92
CA PHE A 26 12.32 -2.78 -10.37
C PHE A 26 11.81 -1.54 -11.12
N PRO A 27 12.22 -1.35 -12.39
CA PRO A 27 11.69 -0.28 -13.23
C PRO A 27 10.18 -0.40 -13.42
N LYS A 28 9.49 0.74 -13.42
CA LYS A 28 8.06 0.80 -13.71
C LYS A 28 7.77 0.30 -15.13
N PRO A 29 6.90 -0.71 -15.32
CA PRO A 29 6.56 -1.21 -16.65
C PRO A 29 5.89 -0.13 -17.52
N GLU A 30 6.14 -0.13 -18.82
CA GLU A 30 5.60 0.89 -19.76
C GLU A 30 4.07 0.91 -19.82
N ALA A 31 3.43 -0.24 -19.57
CA ALA A 31 1.97 -0.36 -19.54
C ALA A 31 1.32 0.32 -18.33
N VAL A 32 2.09 0.64 -17.29
CA VAL A 32 1.58 1.26 -16.06
C VAL A 32 1.55 2.80 -16.23
N PRO A 33 0.40 3.47 -15.98
CA PRO A 33 0.28 4.92 -16.08
C PRO A 33 1.32 5.65 -15.22
N GLN A 34 1.85 6.78 -15.70
CA GLN A 34 2.84 7.57 -14.95
C GLN A 34 2.33 8.04 -13.59
N THR A 35 1.03 8.26 -13.47
CA THR A 35 0.32 8.63 -12.23
C THR A 35 0.23 7.49 -11.21
N ALA A 36 0.43 6.23 -11.61
CA ALA A 36 0.40 5.11 -10.69
C ALA A 36 1.58 5.14 -9.72
N ARG A 37 1.32 4.81 -8.46
CA ARG A 37 2.33 4.76 -7.39
C ARG A 37 2.61 3.33 -6.97
N TRP A 38 3.82 3.09 -6.47
CA TRP A 38 4.19 1.79 -5.94
C TRP A 38 3.51 1.55 -4.58
N LEU A 39 2.95 0.35 -4.39
CA LEU A 39 2.31 -0.08 -3.17
C LEU A 39 2.87 -1.45 -2.77
N GLY A 40 3.79 -1.45 -1.81
CA GLY A 40 4.47 -2.64 -1.33
C GLY A 40 5.90 -2.35 -0.88
N GLY A 41 6.66 -3.41 -0.63
CA GLY A 41 8.02 -3.32 -0.11
C GLY A 41 9.05 -3.98 -1.02
N TYR A 42 10.22 -4.25 -0.45
CA TYR A 42 11.34 -4.88 -1.13
C TYR A 42 10.98 -6.26 -1.72
N ASP A 43 10.20 -7.06 -0.98
CA ASP A 43 9.84 -8.42 -1.36
C ASP A 43 8.71 -8.48 -2.41
N GLY A 44 8.14 -7.33 -2.78
CA GLY A 44 7.11 -7.24 -3.80
C GLY A 44 6.03 -6.22 -3.49
N GLY A 45 5.19 -6.00 -4.48
CA GLY A 45 4.13 -5.01 -4.45
C GLY A 45 3.42 -4.88 -5.80
N ILE A 46 2.56 -3.88 -5.88
CA ILE A 46 1.78 -3.56 -7.08
C ILE A 46 1.96 -2.09 -7.44
N TRP A 47 1.53 -1.73 -8.65
CA TRP A 47 1.30 -0.33 -8.98
C TRP A 47 -0.18 0.00 -8.83
N LEU A 48 -0.49 1.09 -8.15
CA LEU A 48 -1.85 1.57 -7.93
C LEU A 48 -2.04 2.90 -8.64
N ASN A 49 -2.98 2.96 -9.59
CA ASN A 49 -3.46 4.21 -10.16
C ASN A 49 -4.81 4.55 -9.53
N ILE A 50 -4.90 5.68 -8.83
CA ILE A 50 -6.15 6.16 -8.24
C ILE A 50 -6.71 7.25 -9.14
N ASP A 51 -7.92 7.04 -9.65
CA ASP A 51 -8.62 8.02 -10.47
C ASP A 51 -9.35 9.05 -9.60
N SER A 52 -9.98 8.57 -8.52
CA SER A 52 -10.70 9.44 -7.58
C SER A 52 -10.95 8.75 -6.24
N ILE A 53 -11.09 9.58 -5.21
CA ILE A 53 -11.51 9.22 -3.85
C ILE A 53 -12.82 9.96 -3.60
N VAL A 54 -13.82 9.24 -3.07
CA VAL A 54 -15.17 9.79 -2.88
C VAL A 54 -15.70 9.37 -1.53
N GLN A 55 -16.09 10.33 -0.70
CA GLN A 55 -16.89 10.10 0.49
C GLN A 55 -18.38 10.37 0.20
N LYS A 56 -19.23 9.36 0.42
CA LYS A 56 -20.69 9.47 0.20
C LYS A 56 -21.45 8.61 1.22
N ASN A 57 -22.48 9.19 1.85
CA ASN A 57 -23.36 8.51 2.80
C ASN A 57 -22.57 7.74 3.90
N ASN A 58 -21.56 8.37 4.50
CA ASN A 58 -20.64 7.77 5.49
C ASN A 58 -19.84 6.55 4.99
N ASN A 59 -19.79 6.34 3.67
CA ASN A 59 -18.91 5.35 3.06
C ASN A 59 -17.81 6.09 2.31
N MET A 60 -16.62 5.49 2.28
CA MET A 60 -15.51 5.97 1.49
C MET A 60 -15.23 4.99 0.37
N TYR A 61 -14.95 5.53 -0.82
CA TYR A 61 -14.69 4.77 -2.03
C TYR A 61 -13.41 5.25 -2.71
N ILE A 62 -12.70 4.30 -3.31
CA ILE A 62 -11.57 4.56 -4.21
C ILE A 62 -11.93 3.98 -5.58
N TYR A 63 -11.81 4.78 -6.63
CA TYR A 63 -11.82 4.28 -8.01
C TYR A 63 -10.37 4.14 -8.45
N ALA A 64 -9.95 2.90 -8.76
CA ALA A 64 -8.55 2.63 -9.04
C ALA A 64 -8.35 1.45 -10.01
N GLN A 65 -7.14 1.42 -10.59
CA GLN A 65 -6.56 0.26 -11.25
C GLN A 65 -5.35 -0.25 -10.47
N VAL A 66 -5.29 -1.56 -10.30
CA VAL A 66 -4.18 -2.30 -9.68
C VAL A 66 -3.45 -3.03 -10.79
N TYR A 67 -2.15 -2.79 -10.90
CA TYR A 67 -1.29 -3.44 -11.88
C TYR A 67 -0.26 -4.33 -11.20
N SER A 68 0.02 -5.47 -11.82
CA SER A 68 1.11 -6.36 -11.48
C SER A 68 2.41 -5.57 -11.39
N GLY A 69 3.15 -5.77 -10.29
CA GLY A 69 4.38 -5.03 -10.07
C GLY A 69 5.38 -5.25 -11.20
N TYR A 70 5.62 -6.51 -11.56
CA TYR A 70 6.72 -6.88 -12.46
C TYR A 70 6.42 -6.67 -13.94
N TYR A 71 5.20 -6.93 -14.38
CA TYR A 71 4.83 -6.97 -15.81
C TYR A 71 3.82 -5.89 -16.21
N GLY A 72 3.14 -5.25 -15.25
CA GLY A 72 2.23 -4.13 -15.50
C GLY A 72 0.86 -4.52 -16.07
N GLU A 73 0.47 -5.79 -16.10
CA GLU A 73 -0.91 -6.20 -16.41
C GLU A 73 -1.88 -5.77 -15.32
N ILE A 74 -3.12 -5.49 -15.69
CA ILE A 74 -4.18 -5.14 -14.75
C ILE A 74 -4.58 -6.40 -13.96
N LEU A 75 -4.45 -6.34 -12.63
CA LEU A 75 -4.90 -7.36 -11.69
C LEU A 75 -6.33 -7.09 -11.23
N ALA A 76 -6.70 -5.82 -11.06
CA ALA A 76 -8.04 -5.39 -10.70
C ALA A 76 -8.29 -3.96 -11.19
N SER A 77 -9.55 -3.64 -11.48
CA SER A 77 -9.97 -2.30 -11.87
C SER A 77 -11.42 -2.10 -11.45
N GLY A 78 -11.70 -1.01 -10.73
CA GLY A 78 -13.06 -0.69 -10.37
C GLY A 78 -13.18 0.17 -9.12
N LYS A 79 -14.36 0.09 -8.52
CA LYS A 79 -14.70 0.80 -7.29
C LYS A 79 -14.40 -0.08 -6.09
N PHE A 80 -13.55 0.40 -5.20
CA PHE A 80 -13.25 -0.22 -3.92
C PHE A 80 -13.97 0.54 -2.82
N LYS A 81 -14.66 -0.18 -1.93
CA LYS A 81 -15.35 0.39 -0.78
C LYS A 81 -14.53 0.15 0.49
N LEU A 82 -14.34 1.20 1.29
CA LEU A 82 -13.72 1.06 2.61
C LEU A 82 -14.60 0.16 3.49
N SER A 83 -13.98 -0.87 4.05
CA SER A 83 -14.54 -1.74 5.07
C SER A 83 -13.65 -1.65 6.31
N CYS A 84 -14.23 -1.19 7.41
CA CYS A 84 -13.59 -1.21 8.72
C CYS A 84 -14.65 -1.61 9.74
N GLU A 85 -14.38 -2.64 10.56
CA GLU A 85 -15.42 -3.25 11.41
C GLU A 85 -15.94 -2.32 12.51
N ASP A 86 -15.30 -1.17 12.77
CA ASP A 86 -15.85 -0.13 13.63
C ASP A 86 -15.52 1.28 13.11
N SER A 87 -16.58 2.05 12.82
CA SER A 87 -16.58 3.32 12.06
C SER A 87 -15.94 4.54 12.72
N LEU A 88 -15.16 4.37 13.80
CA LEU A 88 -14.63 5.50 14.58
C LEU A 88 -13.31 6.06 14.02
N PHE A 89 -12.79 5.50 12.92
CA PHE A 89 -11.64 6.06 12.23
C PHE A 89 -12.10 7.07 11.16
N ASP A 90 -11.83 8.34 11.41
CA ASP A 90 -12.12 9.44 10.48
C ASP A 90 -11.04 9.47 9.39
N PHE A 91 -11.28 8.72 8.31
CA PHE A 91 -10.50 8.90 7.10
C PHE A 91 -10.92 10.23 6.46
N ASP A 92 -10.04 11.22 6.51
CA ASP A 92 -10.11 12.39 5.64
C ASP A 92 -9.63 11.98 4.23
N GLU A 93 -10.37 12.38 3.19
CA GLU A 93 -10.01 12.21 1.78
C GLU A 93 -8.55 12.63 1.49
N GLN A 94 -8.05 13.64 2.22
CA GLN A 94 -6.68 14.15 2.08
C GLN A 94 -5.58 13.17 2.50
N ASN A 95 -5.91 12.19 3.36
CA ASN A 95 -4.92 11.29 3.98
C ASN A 95 -5.11 9.82 3.59
N VAL A 96 -6.17 9.46 2.86
CA VAL A 96 -6.45 8.07 2.46
C VAL A 96 -5.25 7.44 1.76
N GLU A 97 -4.62 8.21 0.90
CA GLU A 97 -3.46 7.78 0.13
C GLU A 97 -2.24 7.48 1.00
N SER A 98 -2.00 8.19 2.10
CA SER A 98 -0.80 7.96 2.93
C SER A 98 -0.89 6.68 3.77
N VAL A 99 -2.09 6.13 3.89
CA VAL A 99 -2.34 4.94 4.72
C VAL A 99 -2.57 3.67 3.90
N LEU A 100 -2.57 3.70 2.57
CA LEU A 100 -2.64 2.46 1.78
C LEU A 100 -1.30 1.70 1.89
N ASN A 101 -1.36 0.38 2.06
CA ASN A 101 -0.18 -0.44 2.36
C ASN A 101 0.13 -1.48 1.27
N PHE A 102 -0.78 -2.43 1.02
CA PHE A 102 -0.57 -3.50 0.03
C PHE A 102 -1.89 -3.97 -0.57
N TYR A 103 -1.80 -4.72 -1.66
CA TYR A 103 -2.95 -5.34 -2.32
C TYR A 103 -2.90 -6.86 -2.23
N GLN A 104 -4.05 -7.47 -1.97
CA GLN A 104 -4.22 -8.91 -2.06
C GLN A 104 -5.70 -9.24 -2.39
N GLU A 105 -5.91 -10.03 -3.45
CA GLU A 105 -7.21 -10.66 -3.76
C GLU A 105 -8.41 -9.70 -3.71
N GLY A 106 -8.36 -8.60 -4.46
CA GLY A 106 -9.45 -7.62 -4.52
C GLY A 106 -9.50 -6.67 -3.32
N LYS A 107 -8.51 -6.70 -2.42
CA LYS A 107 -8.44 -5.81 -1.26
C LYS A 107 -7.18 -4.95 -1.30
N ILE A 108 -7.34 -3.66 -1.07
CA ILE A 108 -6.24 -2.73 -0.78
C ILE A 108 -6.24 -2.50 0.74
N PHE A 109 -5.27 -3.11 1.42
CA PHE A 109 -5.11 -2.98 2.87
C PHE A 109 -4.53 -1.63 3.24
N THR A 110 -4.93 -1.13 4.41
CA THR A 110 -4.43 0.13 4.97
C THR A 110 -3.57 -0.12 6.20
N LEU A 111 -2.77 0.86 6.59
CA LEU A 111 -2.06 0.92 7.88
C LEU A 111 -2.99 1.37 9.03
N ALA A 112 -4.20 1.85 8.71
CA ALA A 112 -5.18 2.21 9.71
C ALA A 112 -5.78 0.95 10.35
N VAL A 113 -5.85 0.96 11.68
CA VAL A 113 -6.45 -0.11 12.47
C VAL A 113 -7.71 0.39 13.18
N ASN A 114 -8.71 -0.46 13.30
CA ASN A 114 -9.88 -0.17 14.13
C ASN A 114 -9.53 -0.26 15.63
N GLN A 115 -10.52 -0.05 16.51
CA GLN A 115 -10.32 -0.08 17.96
C GLN A 115 -9.84 -1.43 18.50
N ASP A 116 -10.15 -2.50 17.78
CA ASP A 116 -9.76 -3.87 18.11
C ASP A 116 -8.40 -4.28 17.48
N GLY A 117 -7.75 -3.37 16.76
CA GLY A 117 -6.45 -3.59 16.13
C GLY A 117 -6.51 -4.29 14.77
N TYR A 118 -7.69 -4.46 14.18
CA TYR A 118 -7.85 -5.00 12.82
C TYR A 118 -7.64 -3.92 11.77
N TYR A 119 -6.88 -4.23 10.72
CA TYR A 119 -6.66 -3.33 9.60
C TYR A 119 -7.94 -3.05 8.84
N CYS A 120 -8.21 -1.78 8.54
CA CYS A 120 -9.22 -1.43 7.55
C CYS A 120 -8.71 -1.79 6.14
N ALA A 121 -9.62 -2.12 5.22
CA ALA A 121 -9.28 -2.41 3.83
C ALA A 121 -10.33 -1.86 2.87
N PHE A 122 -9.89 -1.43 1.70
CA PHE A 122 -10.73 -1.11 0.56
C PHE A 122 -11.00 -2.38 -0.25
N ILE A 123 -12.26 -2.79 -0.35
CA ILE A 123 -12.68 -4.05 -0.98
C ILE A 123 -13.30 -3.73 -2.34
N LEU A 124 -12.81 -4.36 -3.39
CA LEU A 124 -13.36 -4.26 -4.74
C LEU A 124 -14.83 -4.67 -4.72
N GLU A 125 -15.71 -3.78 -5.16
CA GLU A 125 -17.11 -4.14 -5.38
C GLU A 125 -17.22 -4.91 -6.70
N GLU A 126 -17.90 -6.05 -6.65
CA GLU A 126 -18.28 -6.77 -7.86
C GLU A 126 -19.26 -5.89 -8.66
N ASN A 127 -18.97 -5.72 -9.95
CA ASN A 127 -19.90 -5.05 -10.87
C ASN A 127 -21.11 -5.98 -11.04
N ASN A 128 -22.22 -5.68 -10.36
CA ASN A 128 -23.53 -6.29 -10.61
C ASN A 128 -24.05 -5.94 -12.01
#